data_AF-A0A969QX79-F1
#
_entry.id   AF-A0A969QX79-F1
#
_cell.length_a   1.000
_cell.length_b   1.000
_cell.length_c   1.000
_cell.angle_alpha   90.00
_cell.angle_beta   90.00
_cell.angle_gamma   90.00
#
_symmetry.space_group_name_H-M   'P 1'
#
loop_
_entity.id
_entity.type
_entity.pdbx_description
1 polymer ?
#
loop_
_entity_poly.entity_id
_entity_poly.type
_entity_poly.pdbx_seq_one_letter_code
_entity_poly.pdbx_strand_id
1 'polypeptide(L)'
;MGNHHILLPVEVAVDADRDGEITFDGKDKTTAEKPYRFWINDDVDKGDTVDVWDWEEDDHNENSKDSDDGKLNFRRDLEDLTRLWIDFSGISSVFPASDPTVELKVRIEANTGTPMVNLYQPVETDGDREYLKDENTGYNQLQGIYGQELCKAASTAVVVPRRAWETLPSDKVIHLLFEGAREGDGKLVFEIWKDGKKICDLPSVELSLKKQGHV
;
A
#
# COMPACT_ATOMS: atom_id res chain seq x y z
N MET A 1 2.45 16.89 -37.15
CA MET A 1 2.85 17.21 -35.77
C MET A 1 3.36 15.91 -35.17
N GLY A 2 4.66 15.82 -34.86
CA GLY A 2 5.25 14.58 -34.37
C GLY A 2 4.82 14.32 -32.92
N ASN A 3 4.41 13.10 -32.62
CA ASN A 3 4.19 12.67 -31.24
C ASN A 3 5.55 12.63 -30.55
N HIS A 4 5.84 13.62 -29.71
CA HIS A 4 6.96 13.57 -28.80
C HIS A 4 6.58 12.63 -27.65
N HIS A 5 7.14 11.43 -27.65
CA HIS A 5 7.04 10.51 -26.52
C HIS A 5 8.05 10.97 -25.47
N ILE A 6 7.56 11.44 -24.32
CA ILE A 6 8.38 11.69 -23.15
C ILE A 6 8.44 10.38 -22.37
N LEU A 7 9.64 9.82 -22.22
CA LEU A 7 9.91 8.74 -21.28
C LEU A 7 10.26 9.38 -19.94
N LEU A 8 9.41 9.18 -18.95
CA LEU A 8 9.67 9.63 -17.58
C LEU A 8 10.18 8.44 -16.77
N PRO A 9 11.27 8.59 -15.98
CA PRO A 9 11.64 7.59 -14.99
C PRO A 9 10.53 7.56 -13.95
N VAL A 10 9.82 6.45 -13.89
CA VAL A 10 8.76 6.16 -12.93
C VAL A 10 8.85 4.69 -12.63
N GLU A 11 8.89 4.36 -11.35
CA GLU A 11 8.95 2.99 -10.87
C GLU A 11 7.98 2.83 -9.69
N VAL A 12 7.43 1.63 -9.54
CA VAL A 12 6.61 1.24 -8.41
C VAL A 12 7.20 -0.04 -7.86
N ALA A 13 7.48 -0.06 -6.56
CA ALA A 13 8.22 -1.12 -5.92
C ALA A 13 7.63 -1.49 -4.56
N VAL A 14 7.87 -2.73 -4.17
CA VAL A 14 7.61 -3.33 -2.85
C VAL A 14 8.89 -4.04 -2.44
N ASP A 15 9.02 -4.48 -1.18
CA ASP A 15 10.18 -5.26 -0.70
C ASP A 15 10.13 -6.69 -1.29
N ALA A 16 10.42 -6.82 -2.59
CA ALA A 16 10.06 -8.00 -3.38
C ALA A 16 11.08 -9.13 -3.25
N ASP A 17 12.33 -8.82 -2.87
CA ASP A 17 13.33 -9.81 -2.51
C ASP A 17 13.37 -10.13 -1.00
N ARG A 18 12.62 -9.37 -0.19
CA ARG A 18 12.36 -9.62 1.24
C ARG A 18 13.60 -9.39 2.11
N ASP A 19 14.43 -8.42 1.75
CA ASP A 19 15.70 -8.16 2.42
C ASP A 19 15.61 -7.12 3.53
N GLY A 20 14.52 -6.35 3.61
CA GLY A 20 14.44 -5.24 4.55
C GLY A 20 14.23 -3.87 3.91
N GLU A 21 14.60 -3.73 2.64
CA GLU A 21 14.76 -2.47 1.94
C GLU A 21 13.84 -2.43 0.72
N ILE A 22 13.62 -1.23 0.18
CA ILE A 22 12.97 -1.06 -1.12
C ILE A 22 13.88 -0.21 -1.96
N THR A 23 14.16 -0.67 -3.17
CA THR A 23 15.09 -0.04 -4.10
C THR A 23 14.51 0.02 -5.51
N PHE A 24 14.97 0.98 -6.30
CA PHE A 24 14.66 1.10 -7.73
C PHE A 24 15.83 0.59 -8.61
N ASP A 25 16.65 -0.35 -8.09
CA ASP A 25 17.79 -0.92 -8.82
C ASP A 25 17.42 -2.19 -9.63
N GLY A 26 16.15 -2.60 -9.55
CA GLY A 26 15.57 -3.75 -10.23
C GLY A 26 15.42 -5.00 -9.37
N LYS A 27 16.03 -5.09 -8.18
CA LYS A 27 15.82 -6.24 -7.26
C LYS A 27 14.37 -6.40 -6.82
N ASP A 28 13.74 -5.25 -6.56
CA ASP A 28 12.36 -5.13 -6.08
C ASP A 28 11.30 -5.11 -7.19
N LYS A 29 11.74 -5.36 -8.42
CA LYS A 29 10.82 -5.48 -9.55
C LYS A 29 10.12 -6.83 -9.52
N THR A 30 8.79 -6.79 -9.45
CA THR A 30 7.94 -7.98 -9.59
C THR A 30 7.68 -8.33 -11.05
N THR A 31 7.47 -9.61 -11.35
CA THR A 31 6.98 -10.09 -12.66
C THR A 31 5.85 -11.11 -12.47
N ALA A 32 5.16 -11.49 -13.55
CA ALA A 32 4.14 -12.53 -13.47
C ALA A 32 4.72 -13.88 -12.98
N GLU A 33 6.00 -14.17 -13.29
CA GLU A 33 6.71 -15.36 -12.83
C GLU A 33 7.28 -15.22 -11.40
N LYS A 34 7.56 -13.99 -10.96
CA LYS A 34 8.01 -13.66 -9.60
C LYS A 34 7.12 -12.55 -9.02
N PRO A 35 5.83 -12.84 -8.72
CA PRO A 35 4.94 -11.85 -8.13
C PRO A 35 5.32 -11.62 -6.67
N TYR A 36 4.97 -10.45 -6.16
CA TYR A 36 5.00 -10.19 -4.74
C TYR A 36 3.92 -11.03 -4.05
N ARG A 37 4.37 -12.05 -3.32
CA ARG A 37 3.51 -12.94 -2.54
C ARG A 37 3.35 -12.37 -1.14
N PHE A 38 2.11 -12.08 -0.78
CA PHE A 38 1.75 -11.50 0.50
C PHE A 38 0.46 -12.11 1.04
N TRP A 39 0.30 -12.08 2.35
CA TRP A 39 -0.84 -12.69 3.02
C TRP A 39 -2.01 -11.70 3.03
N ILE A 40 -3.24 -12.22 3.00
CA ILE A 40 -4.39 -11.38 3.34
C ILE A 40 -4.49 -11.29 4.86
N ASN A 41 -4.82 -10.11 5.36
CA ASN A 41 -5.10 -9.85 6.77
C ASN A 41 -6.51 -10.38 7.06
N ASP A 42 -6.60 -11.67 7.41
CA ASP A 42 -7.85 -12.38 7.65
C ASP A 42 -7.96 -13.08 9.01
N ASP A 43 -7.01 -12.79 9.87
CA ASP A 43 -7.06 -12.84 11.33
C ASP A 43 -7.88 -11.67 11.92
N VAL A 44 -7.95 -11.69 13.25
CA VAL A 44 -8.66 -10.72 14.09
C VAL A 44 -7.82 -10.47 15.31
N ASP A 45 -7.09 -9.38 15.33
CA ASP A 45 -6.35 -8.95 16.51
C ASP A 45 -7.31 -8.34 17.53
N LYS A 46 -7.18 -8.76 18.79
CA LYS A 46 -7.89 -8.12 19.91
C LYS A 46 -7.04 -8.05 21.15
N GLY A 47 -7.17 -6.93 21.84
CA GLY A 47 -6.68 -6.75 23.19
C GLY A 47 -7.54 -7.46 24.23
N ASP A 48 -6.94 -8.37 24.99
CA ASP A 48 -7.57 -9.11 26.07
C ASP A 48 -6.82 -8.97 27.40
N THR A 49 -7.58 -9.00 28.49
CA THR A 49 -7.02 -9.09 29.84
C THR A 49 -6.70 -10.55 30.14
N VAL A 50 -5.41 -10.89 30.16
CA VAL A 50 -4.93 -12.26 30.42
C VAL A 50 -5.09 -12.59 31.91
N ASP A 51 -4.68 -11.66 32.77
CA ASP A 51 -4.93 -11.70 34.21
C ASP A 51 -5.08 -10.30 34.83
N VAL A 52 -5.18 -10.21 36.15
CA VAL A 52 -5.45 -8.95 36.88
C VAL A 52 -4.46 -7.82 36.56
N TRP A 53 -3.22 -8.17 36.16
CA TRP A 53 -2.16 -7.20 35.91
C TRP A 53 -1.66 -7.21 34.48
N ASP A 54 -2.21 -8.07 33.64
CA ASP A 54 -1.67 -8.38 32.32
C ASP A 54 -2.72 -8.19 31.21
N TRP A 55 -2.28 -7.55 30.14
CA TRP A 55 -3.06 -7.25 28.96
C TRP A 55 -2.21 -7.52 27.73
N GLU A 56 -2.74 -8.33 26.82
CA GLU A 56 -2.05 -8.75 25.60
C GLU A 56 -2.98 -8.58 24.40
N GLU A 57 -2.40 -8.44 23.20
CA GLU A 57 -3.14 -8.51 21.93
C GLU A 57 -2.91 -9.89 21.31
N ASP A 58 -3.98 -10.61 20.95
CA ASP A 58 -3.86 -11.92 20.32
C ASP A 58 -4.93 -12.18 19.24
N ASP A 59 -4.64 -13.19 18.40
CA ASP A 59 -5.50 -13.64 17.32
C ASP A 59 -6.77 -14.28 17.90
N HIS A 60 -7.92 -13.73 17.52
CA HIS A 60 -9.22 -14.29 17.85
C HIS A 60 -9.83 -15.07 16.70
N ASN A 61 -10.45 -16.20 17.04
CA ASN A 61 -11.19 -17.01 16.07
C ASN A 61 -12.60 -16.44 15.87
N GLU A 62 -12.68 -15.33 15.13
CA GLU A 62 -13.92 -14.66 14.77
C GLU A 62 -14.16 -14.64 13.25
N ASN A 63 -15.38 -14.29 12.84
CA ASN A 63 -15.76 -14.26 11.41
C ASN A 63 -15.58 -12.88 10.75
N SER A 64 -15.34 -11.83 11.53
CA SER A 64 -14.82 -10.56 11.01
C SER A 64 -13.36 -10.74 10.64
N LYS A 65 -12.83 -9.89 9.75
CA LYS A 65 -11.41 -9.84 9.39
C LYS A 65 -10.96 -8.43 9.60
N ASP A 66 -9.74 -8.20 10.05
CA ASP A 66 -9.27 -6.83 10.28
C ASP A 66 -9.26 -6.00 8.98
N SER A 67 -8.99 -6.65 7.84
CA SER A 67 -9.10 -6.00 6.52
C SER A 67 -10.52 -5.53 6.11
N ASP A 68 -11.57 -5.91 6.84
CA ASP A 68 -12.94 -5.44 6.61
C ASP A 68 -13.32 -4.23 7.49
N ASP A 69 -12.51 -3.87 8.50
CA ASP A 69 -12.84 -2.82 9.47
C ASP A 69 -12.68 -1.39 8.91
N GLY A 70 -11.84 -1.23 7.89
CA GLY A 70 -11.49 0.07 7.31
C GLY A 70 -10.64 0.95 8.24
N LYS A 71 -10.09 0.37 9.30
CA LYS A 71 -9.23 1.02 10.27
C LYS A 71 -8.35 -0.02 10.99
N LEU A 72 -7.10 0.35 11.25
CA LEU A 72 -6.16 -0.34 12.13
C LEU A 72 -6.53 -0.04 13.60
N ASN A 73 -6.82 -1.08 14.36
CA ASN A 73 -7.33 -1.03 15.72
C ASN A 73 -6.27 -1.40 16.76
N PHE A 74 -5.38 -2.35 16.44
CA PHE A 74 -4.40 -2.87 17.39
C PHE A 74 -2.96 -2.77 16.87
N ARG A 75 -1.99 -2.92 17.77
CA ARG A 75 -0.56 -2.86 17.40
C ARG A 75 -0.20 -4.02 16.49
N ARG A 76 -0.82 -5.18 16.69
CA ARG A 76 -0.64 -6.38 15.88
C ARG A 76 -1.15 -6.25 14.45
N ASP A 77 -2.21 -5.48 14.16
CA ASP A 77 -2.66 -5.22 12.79
C ASP A 77 -1.55 -4.64 11.89
N LEU A 78 -0.55 -3.99 12.51
CA LEU A 78 0.57 -3.40 11.80
C LEU A 78 1.49 -4.47 11.21
N GLU A 79 1.54 -5.68 11.76
CA GLU A 79 2.37 -6.79 11.28
C GLU A 79 1.89 -7.32 9.91
N ASP A 80 0.61 -7.13 9.58
CA ASP A 80 0.02 -7.47 8.28
C ASP A 80 0.12 -6.36 7.23
N LEU A 81 0.77 -5.25 7.58
CA LEU A 81 1.10 -4.20 6.61
C LEU A 81 2.45 -4.46 5.96
N THR A 82 2.52 -4.17 4.66
CA THR A 82 3.77 -4.05 3.92
C THR A 82 3.88 -2.73 3.20
N ARG A 83 5.09 -2.40 2.76
CA ARG A 83 5.46 -1.10 2.17
C ARG A 83 5.34 -1.14 0.65
N LEU A 84 4.93 -0.01 0.08
CA LEU A 84 4.79 0.23 -1.34
C LEU A 84 5.30 1.64 -1.68
N TRP A 85 6.25 1.73 -2.60
CA TRP A 85 6.89 2.98 -3.00
C TRP A 85 6.59 3.30 -4.46
N ILE A 86 6.34 4.58 -4.75
CA ILE A 86 6.13 5.10 -6.11
C ILE A 86 7.14 6.22 -6.35
N ASP A 87 8.10 6.02 -7.25
CA ASP A 87 8.97 7.11 -7.70
C ASP A 87 8.15 8.11 -8.53
N PHE A 88 7.82 9.24 -7.91
CA PHE A 88 7.02 10.28 -8.54
C PHE A 88 7.90 11.40 -9.13
N SER A 89 9.23 11.26 -9.11
CA SER A 89 10.16 12.31 -9.52
C SER A 89 9.99 12.73 -10.99
N GLY A 90 9.85 11.76 -11.89
CA GLY A 90 9.59 11.98 -13.30
C GLY A 90 8.22 12.60 -13.55
N ILE A 91 7.16 12.05 -12.93
CA ILE A 91 5.79 12.57 -13.06
C ILE A 91 5.70 14.01 -12.58
N SER A 92 6.22 14.31 -11.38
CA SER A 92 6.13 15.63 -10.74
C SER A 92 6.81 16.74 -11.56
N SER A 93 7.76 16.39 -12.43
CA SER A 93 8.42 17.35 -13.33
C SER A 93 7.51 17.88 -14.45
N VAL A 94 6.45 17.12 -14.80
CA VAL A 94 5.49 17.47 -15.87
C VAL A 94 4.11 17.76 -15.29
N PHE A 95 3.69 16.99 -14.29
CA PHE A 95 2.43 17.08 -13.58
C PHE A 95 2.73 17.27 -12.08
N PRO A 96 2.95 18.51 -11.63
CA PRO A 96 3.34 18.78 -10.25
C PRO A 96 2.31 18.22 -9.27
N ALA A 97 2.77 17.53 -8.22
CA ALA A 97 1.88 16.97 -7.21
C ALA A 97 1.01 18.04 -6.52
N SER A 98 1.50 19.28 -6.45
CA SER A 98 0.77 20.43 -5.92
C SER A 98 -0.38 20.93 -6.81
N ASP A 99 -0.48 20.48 -8.06
CA ASP A 99 -1.59 20.83 -8.96
C ASP A 99 -2.85 20.07 -8.51
N PRO A 100 -3.94 20.76 -8.09
CA PRO A 100 -5.16 20.12 -7.59
C PRO A 100 -5.95 19.36 -8.66
N THR A 101 -5.62 19.55 -9.94
CA THR A 101 -6.28 18.89 -11.07
C THR A 101 -5.59 17.60 -11.51
N VAL A 102 -4.42 17.29 -10.92
CA VAL A 102 -3.76 16.00 -11.05
C VAL A 102 -4.41 15.03 -10.06
N GLU A 103 -4.73 13.82 -10.50
CA GLU A 103 -5.19 12.74 -9.63
C GLU A 103 -4.29 11.51 -9.81
N LEU A 104 -3.94 10.89 -8.68
CA LEU A 104 -3.41 9.53 -8.63
C LEU A 104 -4.58 8.58 -8.39
N LYS A 105 -4.77 7.59 -9.26
CA LYS A 105 -5.76 6.53 -9.06
C LYS A 105 -5.08 5.17 -8.98
N VAL A 106 -5.75 4.21 -8.35
CA VAL A 106 -5.24 2.85 -8.20
C VAL A 106 -6.33 1.84 -8.50
N ARG A 107 -5.96 0.73 -9.15
CA ARG A 107 -6.83 -0.43 -9.40
C ARG A 107 -5.99 -1.71 -9.43
N ILE A 108 -6.68 -2.84 -9.46
CA ILE A 108 -6.09 -4.15 -9.67
C ILE A 108 -6.62 -4.78 -10.96
N GLU A 109 -5.71 -5.16 -11.86
CA GLU A 109 -6.01 -6.04 -12.99
C GLU A 109 -5.92 -7.49 -12.53
N ALA A 110 -7.08 -8.11 -12.27
CA ALA A 110 -7.12 -9.49 -11.80
C ALA A 110 -6.73 -10.48 -12.92
N ASN A 111 -5.80 -11.39 -12.61
CA ASN A 111 -5.50 -12.58 -13.39
C ASN A 111 -6.32 -13.78 -12.88
N THR A 112 -6.44 -13.92 -11.56
CA THR A 112 -7.22 -14.97 -10.89
C THR A 112 -7.93 -14.40 -9.67
N GLY A 113 -9.11 -14.94 -9.33
CA GLY A 113 -9.88 -14.46 -8.17
C GLY A 113 -10.36 -13.02 -8.33
N THR A 114 -10.51 -12.33 -7.19
CA THR A 114 -10.86 -10.91 -7.14
C THR A 114 -9.96 -10.23 -6.10
N PRO A 115 -8.66 -10.10 -6.37
CA PRO A 115 -7.71 -9.55 -5.41
C PRO A 115 -8.10 -8.13 -4.99
N MET A 116 -7.88 -7.83 -3.71
CA MET A 116 -8.13 -6.51 -3.13
C MET A 116 -7.00 -6.16 -2.16
N VAL A 117 -6.61 -4.90 -2.13
CA VAL A 117 -5.69 -4.36 -1.12
C VAL A 117 -6.30 -3.11 -0.49
N ASN A 118 -6.07 -2.92 0.80
CA ASN A 118 -6.38 -1.67 1.49
C ASN A 118 -5.07 -0.88 1.61
N LEU A 119 -5.07 0.36 1.11
CA LEU A 119 -3.92 1.25 1.23
C LEU A 119 -4.05 2.07 2.52
N TYR A 120 -2.92 2.39 3.12
CA TYR A 120 -2.82 3.27 4.29
C TYR A 120 -1.72 4.31 4.06
N GLN A 121 -1.88 5.46 4.71
CA GLN A 121 -0.85 6.49 4.75
C GLN A 121 0.11 6.18 5.91
N PRO A 122 1.43 6.06 5.66
CA PRO A 122 2.39 5.92 6.75
C PRO A 122 2.46 7.22 7.57
N VAL A 123 2.68 7.08 8.87
CA VAL A 123 3.03 8.20 9.75
C VAL A 123 4.44 8.72 9.45
N GLU A 124 5.33 7.79 9.08
CA GLU A 124 6.72 8.05 8.70
C GLU A 124 6.78 8.70 7.32
N THR A 125 7.72 9.61 7.11
CA THR A 125 7.88 10.33 5.84
C THR A 125 8.95 9.74 4.93
N ASP A 126 9.85 8.92 5.47
CA ASP A 126 10.95 8.25 4.76
C ASP A 126 10.57 6.85 4.24
N GLY A 127 9.39 6.35 4.61
CA GLY A 127 8.87 5.07 4.12
C GLY A 127 9.58 3.85 4.70
N ASP A 128 10.28 3.99 5.83
CA ASP A 128 10.88 2.87 6.54
C ASP A 128 9.80 2.03 7.28
N ARG A 129 10.22 1.22 8.26
CA ARG A 129 9.38 0.27 8.99
C ARG A 129 9.41 0.53 10.51
N GLU A 130 9.63 1.77 10.95
CA GLU A 130 9.62 2.08 12.40
C GLU A 130 8.21 1.92 12.98
N TYR A 131 7.16 1.97 12.17
CA TYR A 131 5.82 1.55 12.56
C TYR A 131 5.77 0.10 13.07
N LEU A 132 6.77 -0.76 12.84
CA LEU A 132 6.90 -2.10 13.47
C LEU A 132 7.91 -2.12 14.63
N LYS A 133 8.91 -1.25 14.62
CA LYS A 133 10.07 -1.35 15.53
C LYS A 133 9.99 -0.42 16.74
N ASP A 134 9.31 0.72 16.58
CA ASP A 134 9.20 1.75 17.60
C ASP A 134 7.76 1.80 18.13
N GLU A 135 7.63 1.83 19.46
CA GLU A 135 6.34 1.79 20.15
C GLU A 135 5.52 3.05 19.87
N ASN A 136 6.17 4.23 19.92
CA ASN A 136 5.51 5.51 19.72
C ASN A 136 5.10 5.70 18.24
N THR A 137 5.95 5.29 17.30
CA THR A 137 5.66 5.35 15.87
C THR A 137 4.50 4.41 15.51
N GLY A 138 4.52 3.17 16.02
CA GLY A 138 3.39 2.25 15.89
C GLY A 138 2.09 2.80 16.49
N TYR A 139 2.14 3.33 17.72
CA TYR A 139 0.98 3.96 18.35
C TYR A 139 0.40 5.08 17.45
N ASN A 140 1.26 5.94 16.90
CA ASN A 140 0.85 7.03 16.02
C ASN A 140 0.31 6.54 14.66
N GLN A 141 0.82 5.42 14.13
CA GLN A 141 0.29 4.78 12.93
C GLN A 141 -1.17 4.34 13.10
N LEU A 142 -1.61 4.01 14.32
CA LEU A 142 -3.00 3.66 14.64
C LEU A 142 -3.92 4.88 14.81
N GLN A 143 -3.36 6.09 14.89
CA GLN A 143 -4.14 7.29 15.22
C GLN A 143 -4.68 8.00 13.98
N GLY A 144 -5.85 8.63 14.16
CA GLY A 144 -6.41 9.61 13.24
C GLY A 144 -6.46 9.10 11.80
N ILE A 145 -5.85 9.86 10.88
CA ILE A 145 -5.87 9.58 9.43
C ILE A 145 -4.89 8.48 9.01
N TYR A 146 -3.92 8.13 9.86
CA TYR A 146 -2.88 7.14 9.56
C TYR A 146 -3.42 5.72 9.81
N GLY A 147 -4.23 5.56 10.84
CA GLY A 147 -4.91 4.30 11.15
C GLY A 147 -6.11 4.02 10.25
N GLN A 148 -6.61 4.99 9.50
CA GLN A 148 -7.78 4.82 8.63
C GLN A 148 -7.39 4.37 7.23
N GLU A 149 -8.20 3.47 6.65
CA GLU A 149 -8.08 3.07 5.24
C GLU A 149 -8.01 4.33 4.36
N LEU A 150 -6.90 4.47 3.63
CA LEU A 150 -6.67 5.57 2.70
C LEU A 150 -7.58 5.38 1.48
N CYS A 151 -7.55 4.18 0.89
CA CYS A 151 -8.51 3.70 -0.09
C CYS A 151 -8.34 2.20 -0.34
N LYS A 152 -9.39 1.56 -0.87
CA LYS A 152 -9.42 0.15 -1.25
C LYS A 152 -9.23 -0.03 -2.75
N ALA A 153 -8.12 -0.64 -3.16
CA ALA A 153 -7.87 -0.96 -4.56
C ALA A 153 -8.49 -2.33 -4.91
N ALA A 154 -9.32 -2.31 -5.96
CA ALA A 154 -9.98 -3.48 -6.53
C ALA A 154 -10.05 -3.31 -8.07
N SER A 155 -10.97 -3.98 -8.76
CA SER A 155 -11.04 -3.92 -10.23
C SER A 155 -11.35 -2.55 -10.83
N THR A 156 -12.02 -1.68 -10.07
CA THR A 156 -12.36 -0.31 -10.50
C THR A 156 -11.35 0.69 -9.94
N ALA A 157 -10.87 1.61 -10.78
CA ALA A 157 -9.97 2.68 -10.35
C ALA A 157 -10.61 3.58 -9.30
N VAL A 158 -9.94 3.71 -8.16
CA VAL A 158 -10.29 4.62 -7.08
C VAL A 158 -9.23 5.69 -6.92
N VAL A 159 -9.63 6.89 -6.47
CA VAL A 159 -8.69 7.99 -6.22
C VAL A 159 -7.89 7.70 -4.95
N VAL A 160 -6.57 7.81 -5.04
CA VAL A 160 -5.69 7.87 -3.88
C VAL A 160 -5.78 9.29 -3.30
N PRO A 161 -6.28 9.47 -2.07
CA PRO A 161 -6.45 10.80 -1.48
C PRO A 161 -5.16 11.62 -1.48
N ARG A 162 -5.31 12.89 -1.86
CA ARG A 162 -4.20 13.83 -2.04
C ARG A 162 -3.31 13.99 -0.82
N ARG A 163 -3.86 13.86 0.39
CA ARG A 163 -3.12 13.92 1.67
C ARG A 163 -1.90 12.99 1.75
N ALA A 164 -1.89 11.91 0.95
CA ALA A 164 -0.78 10.96 0.92
C ALA A 164 0.35 11.35 -0.05
N TRP A 165 0.14 12.30 -0.97
CA TRP A 165 1.09 12.53 -2.06
C TRP A 165 1.18 13.98 -2.58
N GLU A 166 0.31 14.90 -2.17
CA GLU A 166 0.33 16.29 -2.66
C GLU A 166 1.53 17.10 -2.16
N THR A 167 2.09 16.70 -1.02
CA THR A 167 3.38 17.18 -0.51
C THR A 167 4.35 16.01 -0.56
N LEU A 168 5.20 15.99 -1.59
CA LEU A 168 6.18 14.93 -1.76
C LEU A 168 7.35 15.09 -0.76
N PRO A 169 7.92 13.98 -0.28
CA PRO A 169 9.20 14.01 0.43
C PRO A 169 10.34 14.49 -0.48
N SER A 170 11.52 14.70 0.09
CA SER A 170 12.68 15.25 -0.63
C SER A 170 13.19 14.35 -1.76
N ASP A 171 13.05 13.03 -1.59
CA ASP A 171 13.37 12.02 -2.61
C ASP A 171 12.31 11.94 -3.73
N LYS A 172 11.15 12.60 -3.52
CA LYS A 172 9.98 12.59 -4.40
C LYS A 172 9.34 11.20 -4.57
N VAL A 173 9.55 10.32 -3.60
CA VAL A 173 8.92 9.01 -3.54
C VAL A 173 7.65 9.12 -2.71
N ILE A 174 6.54 8.58 -3.22
CA ILE A 174 5.32 8.43 -2.43
C ILE A 174 5.45 7.12 -1.66
N HIS A 175 5.38 7.21 -0.33
CA HIS A 175 5.41 6.06 0.56
C HIS A 175 3.98 5.70 0.98
N LEU A 176 3.60 4.44 0.78
CA LEU A 176 2.32 3.87 1.17
C LEU A 176 2.53 2.57 1.94
N LEU A 177 1.57 2.23 2.78
CA LEU A 177 1.43 0.89 3.35
C LEU A 177 0.23 0.20 2.71
N PHE A 178 0.23 -1.13 2.68
CA PHE A 178 -0.95 -1.90 2.32
C PHE A 178 -1.04 -3.25 3.04
N GLU A 179 -2.26 -3.74 3.20
CA GLU A 179 -2.57 -5.14 3.55
C GLU A 179 -3.33 -5.81 2.38
N GLY A 180 -3.25 -7.14 2.33
CA GLY A 180 -4.14 -7.91 1.45
C GLY A 180 -5.53 -8.02 2.09
N ALA A 181 -6.60 -7.69 1.34
CA ALA A 181 -7.98 -7.81 1.83
C ALA A 181 -8.76 -8.96 1.17
N ARG A 182 -8.31 -9.43 0.00
CA ARG A 182 -8.96 -10.55 -0.70
C ARG A 182 -7.98 -11.32 -1.57
N GLU A 183 -8.12 -12.64 -1.57
CA GLU A 183 -7.27 -13.54 -2.36
C GLU A 183 -7.40 -13.34 -3.86
N GLY A 184 -6.29 -13.60 -4.55
CA GLY A 184 -6.20 -13.59 -6.00
C GLY A 184 -4.83 -13.16 -6.48
N ASP A 185 -4.61 -13.32 -7.78
CA ASP A 185 -3.39 -12.87 -8.44
C ASP A 185 -3.75 -11.75 -9.43
N GLY A 186 -2.86 -10.79 -9.62
CA GLY A 186 -3.15 -9.65 -10.50
C GLY A 186 -2.07 -8.58 -10.48
N LYS A 187 -2.37 -7.43 -11.08
CA LYS A 187 -1.45 -6.29 -11.15
C LYS A 187 -2.03 -5.11 -10.39
N LEU A 188 -1.33 -4.60 -9.38
CA LEU A 188 -1.65 -3.30 -8.79
C LEU A 188 -1.13 -2.22 -9.73
N VAL A 189 -2.05 -1.43 -10.29
CA VAL A 189 -1.76 -0.41 -11.30
C VAL A 189 -2.15 0.95 -10.76
N PHE A 190 -1.18 1.86 -10.72
CA PHE A 190 -1.42 3.28 -10.50
C PHE A 190 -1.60 4.03 -11.81
N GLU A 191 -2.44 5.06 -11.79
CA GLU A 191 -2.79 5.86 -12.96
C GLU A 191 -2.62 7.34 -12.67
N ILE A 192 -2.08 8.08 -13.64
CA ILE A 192 -2.06 9.54 -13.62
C ILE A 192 -3.22 10.07 -14.42
N TRP A 193 -4.00 10.95 -13.81
CA TRP A 193 -5.10 11.68 -14.44
C TRP A 193 -4.85 13.18 -14.36
N LYS A 194 -5.32 13.91 -15.36
CA LYS A 194 -5.29 15.38 -15.41
C LYS A 194 -6.59 15.88 -16.00
N ASP A 195 -7.23 16.83 -15.33
CA ASP A 195 -8.49 17.45 -15.77
C ASP A 195 -9.57 16.39 -16.11
N GLY A 196 -9.67 15.36 -15.28
CA GLY A 196 -10.64 14.27 -15.43
C GLY A 196 -10.34 13.30 -16.58
N LYS A 197 -9.15 13.35 -17.19
CA LYS A 197 -8.72 12.43 -18.24
C LYS A 197 -7.49 11.63 -17.80
N LYS A 198 -7.53 10.31 -18.02
CA LYS A 198 -6.36 9.44 -17.86
C LYS A 198 -5.26 9.84 -18.82
N ILE A 199 -4.07 10.05 -18.28
CA ILE A 199 -2.85 10.37 -19.03
C ILE A 199 -2.04 9.11 -19.29
N CYS A 200 -1.76 8.31 -18.25
CA CYS A 200 -0.99 7.07 -18.36
C CYS A 200 -1.23 6.12 -17.19
N ASP A 201 -0.89 4.85 -17.40
CA ASP A 201 -0.60 3.89 -16.33
C ASP A 201 0.88 4.02 -15.91
N LEU A 202 1.15 3.87 -14.62
CA LEU A 202 2.50 3.68 -14.10
C LEU A 202 2.89 2.19 -14.20
N PRO A 203 4.19 1.83 -14.03
CA PRO A 203 4.56 0.43 -13.84
C PRO A 203 3.76 -0.22 -12.72
N SER A 204 3.42 -1.48 -12.91
CA SER A 204 2.58 -2.23 -11.97
C SER A 204 3.40 -3.10 -11.03
N VAL A 205 2.84 -3.40 -9.87
CA VAL A 205 3.29 -4.48 -8.99
C VAL A 205 2.46 -5.72 -9.30
N GLU A 206 3.12 -6.81 -9.69
CA GLU A 206 2.51 -8.13 -9.85
C GLU A 206 2.31 -8.74 -8.47
N LEU A 207 1.07 -9.03 -8.11
CA LEU A 207 0.64 -9.50 -6.79
C LEU A 207 0.16 -10.94 -6.85
N SER A 208 0.39 -11.64 -5.74
CA SER A 208 -0.25 -12.93 -5.44
C SER A 208 -0.67 -12.93 -3.97
N LEU A 209 -1.95 -12.64 -3.73
CA LEU A 209 -2.55 -12.54 -2.39
C LEU A 209 -3.16 -13.88 -2.00
N LYS A 210 -2.74 -14.41 -0.85
CA LYS A 210 -3.11 -15.74 -0.35
C LYS A 210 -3.57 -15.64 1.10
N LYS A 211 -4.44 -16.55 1.52
CA LYS A 211 -4.70 -16.78 2.95
C LYS A 211 -3.45 -17.20 3.70
N GLN A 212 -3.37 -16.82 4.98
CA GLN A 212 -2.47 -17.48 5.90
C GLN A 212 -2.80 -18.98 5.92
N GLY A 213 -1.78 -19.83 5.80
CA GLY A 213 -1.96 -21.25 6.04
C GLY A 213 -2.03 -21.48 7.54
N HIS A 214 -3.21 -21.72 8.09
CA HIS A 214 -3.32 -22.25 9.46
C HIS A 214 -2.54 -23.57 9.52
N VAL A 215 -1.45 -23.60 10.29
CA VAL A 215 -0.63 -24.80 10.55
C VAL A 215 -1.33 -25.71 11.54
#